data_AF-A0A7S1GW68-F1
#
_entry.id   AF-A0A7S1GW68-F1
#
_cell.length_a   1.000
_cell.length_b   1.000
_cell.length_c   1.000
_cell.angle_alpha   90.00
_cell.angle_beta   90.00
_cell.angle_gamma   90.00
#
_symmetry.space_group_name_H-M   'P 1'
#
loop_
_entity.id
_entity.type
_entity.pdbx_description
1 polymer ?
#
loop_
_entity_poly.entity_id
_entity_poly.type
_entity_poly.pdbx_seq_one_letter_code
_entity_poly.pdbx_strand_id
1 'polypeptide(L)'
;RAASIMIRLKELFAVFYVMSEGVEKETSGRWTFIRTYFLLYIDVGQVIRVISSPYYGWSKATATLLQKVDLVWVISAVVQMVIPRPVFFVGAVVTVIIALADTVYVVKLFASGHVEKMFPVKVLNFMVGTLVTIGFSTVIKWVFIPIECLVSSEKSLSAYLRGDDAPCTPWAFPEIIISIPTLFVAACYMSFALVASILTFALNPLSQKPRAQCTGRVENMWLIAKIASSILVYVSKYISTIVTNSVVLLLMLVVMYNHLKIMPFHSHTINVIRGGIYAVITWMEFGSIIFSSVQIAMGVTPAQVT
;
A
#
# COMPACT_ATOMS: atom_id res chain seq x y z
N ARG A 1 12.44 -5.69 30.56
CA ARG A 1 11.46 -5.64 29.43
C ARG A 1 12.01 -4.87 28.21
N ALA A 2 12.55 -3.65 28.35
CA ALA A 2 13.14 -2.90 27.24
C ALA A 2 14.29 -3.65 26.52
N ALA A 3 15.19 -4.30 27.26
CA ALA A 3 16.27 -5.10 26.67
C ALA A 3 15.76 -6.29 25.81
N SER A 4 14.66 -6.93 26.21
CA SER A 4 14.04 -8.04 25.46
C SER A 4 13.36 -7.55 24.17
N ILE A 5 12.75 -6.37 24.19
CA ILE A 5 12.18 -5.74 22.99
C ILE A 5 13.31 -5.35 22.02
N MET A 6 14.41 -4.82 22.55
CA MET A 6 15.56 -4.40 21.76
C MET A 6 16.28 -5.59 21.10
N ILE A 7 16.37 -6.74 21.77
CA ILE A 7 16.89 -8.00 21.21
C ILE A 7 16.00 -8.49 20.06
N ARG A 8 14.67 -8.50 20.24
CA ARG A 8 13.73 -8.91 19.18
C ARG A 8 13.71 -7.96 17.99
N LEU A 9 13.93 -6.66 18.19
CA LEU A 9 14.13 -5.73 17.08
C LEU A 9 15.40 -6.09 16.30
N LYS A 10 16.53 -6.32 16.98
CA LYS A 10 17.80 -6.69 16.31
C LYS A 10 17.67 -7.96 15.47
N GLU A 11 16.95 -8.96 15.95
CA GLU A 11 16.68 -10.19 15.22
C GLU A 11 15.82 -9.93 13.97
N LEU A 12 14.78 -9.09 14.09
CA LEU A 12 13.99 -8.61 12.95
C LEU A 12 14.88 -7.91 11.90
N PHE A 13 15.77 -6.99 12.33
CA PHE A 13 16.73 -6.33 11.45
C PHE A 13 17.63 -7.35 10.72
N ALA A 14 18.11 -8.37 11.42
CA ALA A 14 18.97 -9.40 10.84
C ALA A 14 18.26 -10.24 9.76
N VAL A 15 16.98 -10.56 9.95
CA VAL A 15 16.16 -11.32 8.97
C VAL A 15 16.05 -10.56 7.66
N PHE A 16 15.61 -9.30 7.72
CA PHE A 16 15.45 -8.49 6.52
C PHE A 16 16.80 -8.13 5.88
N TYR A 17 17.87 -8.04 6.68
CA TYR A 17 19.22 -7.87 6.15
C TYR A 17 19.65 -9.07 5.27
N VAL A 18 19.47 -10.30 5.73
CA VAL A 18 19.79 -11.50 4.93
C VAL A 18 18.92 -11.59 3.67
N MET A 19 17.65 -11.17 3.75
CA MET A 19 16.79 -11.03 2.57
C MET A 19 17.36 -10.03 1.55
N SER A 20 17.96 -8.93 2.02
CA SER A 20 18.55 -7.89 1.16
C SER A 20 19.86 -8.32 0.47
N GLU A 21 20.75 -9.05 1.16
CA GLU A 21 22.01 -9.55 0.58
C GLU A 21 21.77 -10.59 -0.52
N GLY A 22 20.71 -11.38 -0.41
CA GLY A 22 20.28 -12.30 -1.47
C GLY A 22 19.85 -11.59 -2.75
N VAL A 23 19.29 -10.38 -2.63
CA VAL A 23 18.82 -9.57 -3.78
C VAL A 23 20.00 -8.91 -4.50
N GLU A 24 21.02 -8.41 -3.78
CA GLU A 24 22.17 -7.73 -4.39
C GLU A 24 22.95 -8.63 -5.38
N LYS A 25 23.00 -9.95 -5.15
CA LYS A 25 23.68 -10.90 -6.04
C LYS A 25 22.94 -11.20 -7.36
N GLU A 26 21.65 -10.90 -7.49
CA GLU A 26 20.83 -11.18 -8.69
C GLU A 26 20.67 -9.97 -9.65
N THR A 27 21.40 -8.87 -9.40
CA THR A 27 21.07 -7.55 -9.97
C THR A 27 21.55 -7.25 -11.41
N SER A 28 22.19 -8.17 -12.14
CA SER A 28 22.80 -7.83 -13.46
C SER A 28 22.13 -8.42 -14.71
N GLY A 29 20.89 -8.90 -14.63
CA GLY A 29 20.18 -9.53 -15.77
C GLY A 29 19.11 -8.66 -16.46
N ARG A 30 18.91 -8.86 -17.77
CA ARG A 30 17.76 -8.29 -18.54
C ARG A 30 16.40 -8.65 -17.92
N TRP A 31 16.28 -9.85 -17.38
CA TRP A 31 15.06 -10.31 -16.71
C TRP A 31 14.78 -9.58 -15.40
N THR A 32 15.83 -9.28 -14.62
CA THR A 32 15.71 -8.48 -13.40
C THR A 32 15.24 -7.07 -13.73
N PHE A 33 15.77 -6.46 -14.80
CA PHE A 33 15.30 -5.18 -15.30
C PHE A 33 13.81 -5.20 -15.67
N ILE A 34 13.37 -6.15 -16.51
CA ILE A 34 11.95 -6.28 -16.89
C ILE A 34 11.06 -6.45 -15.65
N ARG A 35 11.45 -7.31 -14.71
CA ARG A 35 10.75 -7.53 -13.45
C ARG A 35 10.61 -6.23 -12.65
N THR A 36 11.69 -5.46 -12.49
CA THR A 36 11.64 -4.20 -11.74
C THR A 36 10.70 -3.18 -12.38
N TYR A 37 10.68 -3.08 -13.71
CA TYR A 37 9.76 -2.19 -14.43
C TYR A 37 8.31 -2.62 -14.26
N PHE A 38 8.05 -3.92 -14.38
CA PHE A 38 6.71 -4.47 -14.21
C PHE A 38 6.18 -4.24 -12.79
N LEU A 39 7.03 -4.44 -11.77
CA LEU A 39 6.67 -4.16 -10.38
C LEU A 39 6.42 -2.67 -10.14
N LEU A 40 7.24 -1.80 -10.72
CA LEU A 40 7.04 -0.35 -10.64
C LEU A 40 5.72 0.08 -11.29
N TYR A 41 5.39 -0.47 -12.46
CA TYR A 41 4.12 -0.21 -13.12
C TYR A 41 2.91 -0.59 -12.24
N ILE A 42 2.96 -1.78 -11.62
CA ILE A 42 1.91 -2.23 -10.69
C ILE A 42 1.80 -1.30 -9.49
N ASP A 43 2.93 -0.96 -8.88
CA ASP A 43 2.98 -0.12 -7.69
C ASP A 43 2.38 1.27 -7.93
N VAL A 44 2.68 1.87 -9.08
CA VAL A 44 2.12 3.16 -9.50
C VAL A 44 0.65 3.06 -9.87
N GLY A 45 0.26 2.03 -10.61
CA GLY A 45 -1.13 1.77 -10.98
C GLY A 45 -2.05 1.71 -9.77
N GLN A 46 -1.58 1.11 -8.66
CA GLN A 46 -2.32 1.10 -7.40
C GLN A 46 -2.56 2.50 -6.83
N VAL A 47 -1.56 3.38 -6.86
CA VAL A 47 -1.70 4.75 -6.32
C VAL A 47 -2.61 5.58 -7.21
N ILE A 48 -2.39 5.54 -8.52
CA ILE A 48 -3.23 6.22 -9.51
C ILE A 48 -4.69 5.80 -9.32
N ARG A 49 -4.97 4.50 -9.15
CA ARG A 49 -6.33 4.01 -8.89
C ARG A 49 -6.99 4.63 -7.66
N VAL A 50 -6.25 4.78 -6.57
CA VAL A 50 -6.77 5.32 -5.31
C VAL A 50 -7.09 6.80 -5.46
N ILE A 51 -6.14 7.58 -5.99
CA ILE A 51 -6.27 9.03 -6.14
C ILE A 51 -7.18 9.43 -7.30
N SER A 52 -7.37 8.57 -8.30
CA SER A 52 -8.32 8.80 -9.39
C SER A 52 -9.74 8.37 -9.03
N SER A 53 -10.02 8.09 -7.75
CA SER A 53 -11.36 7.70 -7.32
C SER A 53 -12.29 8.92 -7.27
N PRO A 54 -13.62 8.72 -7.36
CA PRO A 54 -14.57 9.83 -7.28
C PRO A 54 -14.48 10.66 -6.01
N TYR A 55 -13.96 10.06 -4.94
CA TYR A 55 -13.70 10.70 -3.65
C TYR A 55 -12.67 11.84 -3.71
N TYR A 56 -11.80 11.82 -4.73
CA TYR A 56 -10.79 12.83 -5.01
C TYR A 56 -11.25 13.85 -6.07
N GLY A 57 -12.55 13.85 -6.43
CA GLY A 57 -13.15 14.81 -7.36
C GLY A 57 -13.13 14.38 -8.82
N TRP A 58 -12.65 13.18 -9.12
CA TRP A 58 -12.64 12.64 -10.48
C TRP A 58 -14.01 12.13 -10.91
N SER A 59 -14.35 12.28 -12.18
CA SER A 59 -15.60 11.72 -12.70
C SER A 59 -15.60 10.18 -12.62
N LYS A 60 -16.76 9.55 -12.45
CA LYS A 60 -16.89 8.09 -12.48
C LYS A 60 -16.33 7.50 -13.79
N ALA A 61 -16.57 8.16 -14.92
CA ALA A 61 -16.07 7.73 -16.22
C ALA A 61 -14.52 7.75 -16.29
N THR A 62 -13.89 8.81 -15.77
CA THR A 62 -12.43 8.92 -15.72
C THR A 62 -11.83 7.90 -14.74
N ALA A 63 -12.46 7.71 -13.58
CA ALA A 63 -12.06 6.69 -12.62
C ALA A 63 -12.11 5.27 -13.23
N THR A 64 -13.17 4.94 -13.96
CA THR A 64 -13.31 3.65 -14.64
C THR A 64 -12.29 3.49 -15.77
N LEU A 65 -12.00 4.55 -16.54
CA LEU A 65 -10.99 4.50 -17.59
C LEU A 65 -9.60 4.19 -17.01
N LEU A 66 -9.22 4.89 -15.94
CA LEU A 66 -7.92 4.70 -15.28
C LEU A 66 -7.83 3.34 -14.56
N GLN A 67 -8.93 2.83 -14.02
CA GLN A 67 -9.00 1.49 -13.43
C GLN A 67 -8.76 0.37 -14.46
N LYS A 68 -9.15 0.55 -15.74
CA LYS A 68 -8.89 -0.43 -16.80
C LYS A 68 -7.40 -0.60 -17.14
N VAL A 69 -6.57 0.39 -16.78
CA VAL A 69 -5.11 0.37 -16.99
C VAL A 69 -4.38 -0.31 -15.82
N ASP A 70 -5.02 -0.40 -14.64
CA ASP A 70 -4.49 -1.14 -13.49
C ASP A 70 -4.67 -2.65 -13.67
N LEU A 71 -3.57 -3.34 -13.98
CA LEU A 71 -3.54 -4.79 -14.14
C LEU A 71 -4.08 -5.54 -12.92
N VAL A 72 -3.82 -5.04 -11.69
CA VAL A 72 -4.30 -5.67 -10.46
C VAL A 72 -5.82 -5.53 -10.34
N TRP A 73 -6.37 -4.39 -10.75
CA TRP A 73 -7.82 -4.21 -10.80
C TRP A 73 -8.46 -5.12 -11.84
N VAL A 74 -7.89 -5.20 -13.06
CA VAL A 74 -8.42 -6.06 -14.14
C VAL A 74 -8.43 -7.52 -13.70
N ILE A 75 -7.31 -8.02 -13.16
CA ILE A 75 -7.23 -9.39 -12.65
C ILE A 75 -8.24 -9.61 -11.52
N SER A 76 -8.33 -8.68 -10.56
CA SER A 76 -9.28 -8.80 -9.47
C SER A 76 -10.74 -8.81 -9.96
N ALA A 77 -11.08 -7.97 -10.94
CA ALA A 77 -12.41 -7.90 -11.52
C ALA A 77 -12.80 -9.20 -12.24
N VAL A 78 -11.89 -9.77 -13.03
CA VAL A 78 -12.11 -11.07 -13.71
C VAL A 78 -12.28 -12.19 -12.69
N VAL A 79 -11.41 -12.25 -11.68
CA VAL A 79 -11.48 -13.33 -10.67
C VAL A 79 -12.73 -13.18 -9.80
N GLN A 80 -13.21 -11.96 -9.53
CA GLN A 80 -14.48 -11.72 -8.82
C GLN A 80 -15.73 -12.18 -9.60
N MET A 81 -15.64 -12.43 -10.92
CA MET A 81 -16.75 -13.05 -11.66
C MET A 81 -16.91 -14.53 -11.32
N VAL A 82 -15.87 -15.17 -10.79
CA VAL A 82 -15.83 -16.61 -10.51
C VAL A 82 -15.79 -16.89 -9.01
N ILE A 83 -15.05 -16.07 -8.25
CA ILE A 83 -14.83 -16.25 -6.82
C ILE A 83 -15.68 -15.24 -6.03
N PRO A 84 -16.51 -15.69 -5.07
CA PRO A 84 -17.30 -14.80 -4.23
C PRO A 84 -16.43 -13.82 -3.43
N ARG A 85 -16.91 -12.57 -3.29
CA ARG A 85 -16.26 -11.51 -2.50
C ARG A 85 -15.89 -11.92 -1.05
N PRO A 86 -16.69 -12.71 -0.32
CA PRO A 86 -16.32 -13.18 1.02
C PRO A 86 -15.05 -14.04 1.04
N VAL A 87 -14.82 -14.83 -0.02
CA VAL A 87 -13.62 -15.67 -0.15
C VAL A 87 -12.38 -14.81 -0.35
N PHE A 88 -12.48 -13.72 -1.11
CA PHE A 88 -11.41 -12.73 -1.24
C PHE A 88 -11.07 -12.05 0.07
N PHE A 89 -12.09 -11.65 0.84
CA PHE A 89 -11.90 -11.02 2.15
C PHE A 89 -11.20 -11.97 3.12
N VAL A 90 -11.69 -13.22 3.25
CA VAL A 90 -11.05 -14.24 4.10
C VAL A 90 -9.62 -14.51 3.61
N GLY A 91 -9.43 -14.65 2.30
CA GLY A 91 -8.12 -14.83 1.69
C GLY A 91 -7.15 -13.69 2.03
N ALA A 92 -7.59 -12.44 1.94
CA ALA A 92 -6.76 -11.28 2.28
C ALA A 92 -6.35 -11.28 3.76
N VAL A 93 -7.31 -11.50 4.66
CA VAL A 93 -7.05 -11.56 6.12
C VAL A 93 -6.10 -12.71 6.46
N VAL A 94 -6.37 -13.92 5.93
CA VAL A 94 -5.53 -15.10 6.15
C VAL A 94 -4.12 -14.87 5.62
N THR A 95 -3.99 -14.27 4.43
CA THR A 95 -2.67 -14.02 3.83
C THR A 95 -1.85 -13.03 4.67
N VAL A 96 -2.47 -11.98 5.21
CA VAL A 96 -1.81 -11.06 6.15
C VAL A 96 -1.37 -11.80 7.42
N ILE A 97 -2.24 -12.61 8.01
CA ILE A 97 -1.92 -13.39 9.21
C ILE A 97 -0.77 -14.35 8.95
N ILE A 98 -0.77 -15.05 7.81
CA ILE A 98 0.32 -15.95 7.40
C ILE A 98 1.63 -15.18 7.25
N ALA A 99 1.62 -14.01 6.61
CA ALA A 99 2.83 -13.19 6.45
C ALA A 99 3.39 -12.73 7.80
N LEU A 100 2.52 -12.30 8.73
CA LEU A 100 2.92 -11.94 10.09
C LEU A 100 3.46 -13.15 10.87
N ALA A 101 2.82 -14.31 10.76
CA ALA A 101 3.25 -15.54 11.40
C ALA A 101 4.60 -16.03 10.85
N ASP A 102 4.80 -15.97 9.53
CA ASP A 102 6.05 -16.32 8.87
C ASP A 102 7.17 -15.36 9.30
N THR A 103 6.89 -14.06 9.39
CA THR A 103 7.84 -13.07 9.94
C THR A 103 8.28 -13.44 11.35
N VAL A 104 7.33 -13.75 12.25
CA VAL A 104 7.63 -14.17 13.63
C VAL A 104 8.41 -15.49 13.65
N TYR A 105 8.08 -16.42 12.77
CA TYR A 105 8.75 -17.72 12.66
C TYR A 105 10.21 -17.56 12.20
N VAL A 106 10.44 -16.75 11.17
CA VAL A 106 11.80 -16.47 10.66
C VAL A 106 12.61 -15.73 11.73
N VAL A 107 12.04 -14.74 12.42
CA VAL A 107 12.71 -14.07 13.57
C VAL A 107 13.15 -15.09 14.63
N LYS A 108 12.27 -16.03 15.00
CA LYS A 108 12.61 -17.09 15.96
C LYS A 108 13.70 -18.04 15.45
N LEU A 109 13.70 -18.36 14.16
CA LEU A 109 14.76 -19.16 13.52
C LEU A 109 16.12 -18.47 13.63
N PHE A 110 16.17 -17.16 13.38
CA PHE A 110 17.38 -16.36 13.55
C PHE A 110 17.83 -16.27 15.01
N ALA A 111 16.90 -16.01 15.93
CA ALA A 111 17.16 -15.96 17.37
C ALA A 111 17.75 -17.26 17.92
N SER A 112 17.35 -18.39 17.35
CA SER A 112 17.80 -19.73 17.76
C SER A 112 19.04 -20.23 17.01
N GLY A 113 19.63 -19.42 16.11
CA GLY A 113 20.84 -19.80 15.36
C GLY A 113 20.62 -20.83 14.25
N HIS A 114 19.37 -21.23 13.95
CA HIS A 114 19.04 -22.22 12.92
C HIS A 114 18.91 -21.58 11.52
N VAL A 115 19.86 -20.70 11.16
CA VAL A 115 19.83 -19.87 9.94
C VAL A 115 20.02 -20.69 8.65
N GLU A 116 20.37 -21.97 8.76
CA GLU A 116 20.58 -22.88 7.62
C GLU A 116 19.31 -23.12 6.78
N LYS A 117 18.11 -22.87 7.33
CA LYS A 117 16.86 -23.01 6.59
C LYS A 117 16.60 -21.78 5.70
N MET A 118 17.10 -21.80 4.47
CA MET A 118 16.84 -20.75 3.47
C MET A 118 15.39 -20.68 2.97
N PHE A 119 14.60 -21.76 3.09
CA PHE A 119 13.24 -21.81 2.54
C PHE A 119 12.26 -20.81 3.21
N PRO A 120 12.14 -20.76 4.55
CA PRO A 120 11.29 -19.76 5.23
C PRO A 120 11.66 -18.32 4.88
N VAL A 121 12.96 -18.00 4.76
CA VAL A 121 13.43 -16.67 4.37
C VAL A 121 13.02 -16.32 2.93
N LYS A 122 13.08 -17.29 2.01
CA LYS A 122 12.62 -17.12 0.62
C LYS A 122 11.11 -16.92 0.54
N VAL A 123 10.33 -17.67 1.33
CA VAL A 123 8.87 -17.52 1.42
C VAL A 123 8.52 -16.13 1.96
N LEU A 124 9.18 -15.68 3.03
CA LEU A 124 8.98 -14.35 3.59
C LEU A 124 9.30 -13.25 2.56
N ASN A 125 10.39 -13.39 1.80
CA ASN A 125 10.75 -12.44 0.75
C ASN A 125 9.70 -12.39 -0.38
N PHE A 126 9.20 -13.56 -0.79
CA PHE A 126 8.13 -13.64 -1.77
C PHE A 126 6.83 -13.00 -1.25
N MET A 127 6.46 -13.25 0.01
CA MET A 127 5.28 -12.67 0.66
C MET A 127 5.41 -11.16 0.82
N VAL A 128 6.56 -10.64 1.24
CA VAL A 128 6.83 -9.20 1.34
C VAL A 128 6.76 -8.55 -0.04
N GLY A 129 7.45 -9.11 -1.04
CA GLY A 129 7.40 -8.59 -2.41
C GLY A 129 5.99 -8.57 -2.98
N THR A 130 5.23 -9.65 -2.80
CA THR A 130 3.86 -9.76 -3.31
C THR A 130 2.89 -8.87 -2.54
N LEU A 131 2.91 -8.88 -1.21
CA LEU A 131 1.94 -8.13 -0.41
C LEU A 131 2.25 -6.65 -0.36
N VAL A 132 3.50 -6.25 -0.15
CA VAL A 132 3.87 -4.83 0.03
C VAL A 132 3.99 -4.11 -1.32
N THR A 133 4.44 -4.80 -2.37
CA THR A 133 4.64 -4.17 -3.69
C THR A 133 3.44 -4.41 -4.62
N ILE A 134 3.03 -5.66 -4.81
CA ILE A 134 2.02 -6.03 -5.83
C ILE A 134 0.57 -5.94 -5.32
N GLY A 135 0.36 -6.22 -4.03
CA GLY A 135 -0.96 -6.42 -3.45
C GLY A 135 -1.43 -5.31 -2.52
N PHE A 136 -0.59 -4.34 -2.17
CA PHE A 136 -0.83 -3.47 -1.01
C PHE A 136 -2.18 -2.77 -1.03
N SER A 137 -2.46 -1.98 -2.08
CA SER A 137 -3.73 -1.24 -2.20
C SER A 137 -4.94 -2.19 -2.26
N THR A 138 -4.77 -3.38 -2.82
CA THR A 138 -5.86 -4.36 -2.92
C THR A 138 -6.12 -5.03 -1.57
N VAL A 139 -5.09 -5.53 -0.90
CA VAL A 139 -5.19 -6.15 0.44
C VAL A 139 -5.73 -5.14 1.44
N ILE A 140 -5.19 -3.91 1.46
CA ILE A 140 -5.63 -2.90 2.42
C ILE A 140 -7.09 -2.49 2.18
N LYS A 141 -7.52 -2.38 0.92
CA LYS A 141 -8.93 -2.17 0.57
C LYS A 141 -9.83 -3.27 1.12
N TRP A 142 -9.46 -4.54 0.93
CA TRP A 142 -10.24 -5.68 1.42
C TRP A 142 -10.31 -5.72 2.95
N VAL A 143 -9.20 -5.45 3.63
CA VAL A 143 -9.16 -5.45 5.10
C VAL A 143 -9.93 -4.25 5.69
N PHE A 144 -10.05 -3.14 4.95
CA PHE A 144 -10.82 -1.96 5.37
C PHE A 144 -12.31 -1.97 4.97
N ILE A 145 -12.81 -2.98 4.24
CA ILE A 145 -14.25 -3.11 3.94
C ILE A 145 -15.16 -2.98 5.18
N PRO A 146 -14.83 -3.57 6.34
CA PRO A 146 -15.67 -3.43 7.54
C PRO A 146 -15.81 -1.97 8.02
N ILE A 147 -14.82 -1.10 7.72
CA ILE A 147 -14.90 0.34 8.00
C ILE A 147 -15.87 1.03 7.06
N GLU A 148 -16.03 0.58 5.81
CA GLU A 148 -17.00 1.18 4.89
C GLU A 148 -18.41 1.17 5.47
N CYS A 149 -18.82 0.11 6.18
CA CYS A 149 -20.12 0.09 6.84
C CYS A 149 -20.16 0.95 8.12
N LEU A 150 -19.07 1.04 8.87
CA LEU A 150 -19.00 1.95 10.03
C LEU A 150 -19.11 3.43 9.64
N VAL A 151 -18.65 3.79 8.44
CA VAL A 151 -18.47 5.18 8.00
C VAL A 151 -19.49 5.59 6.92
N SER A 152 -20.09 4.64 6.21
CA SER A 152 -21.04 4.89 5.12
C SER A 152 -22.29 4.02 5.26
N SER A 153 -23.47 4.67 5.25
CA SER A 153 -24.77 3.99 5.24
C SER A 153 -25.05 3.22 3.95
N GLU A 154 -24.36 3.57 2.85
CA GLU A 154 -24.63 3.04 1.51
C GLU A 154 -23.98 1.69 1.19
N LYS A 155 -23.01 1.24 1.98
CA LYS A 155 -22.26 0.01 1.70
C LYS A 155 -22.06 -0.78 2.98
N SER A 156 -22.86 -1.81 3.16
CA SER A 156 -22.83 -2.62 4.35
C SER A 156 -21.89 -3.82 4.23
N LEU A 157 -21.22 -4.18 5.33
CA LEU A 157 -20.52 -5.46 5.42
C LEU A 157 -21.50 -6.62 5.16
N SER A 158 -22.76 -6.46 5.58
CA SER A 158 -23.85 -7.36 5.26
C SER A 158 -24.21 -7.38 3.77
N ALA A 159 -24.08 -6.31 3.00
CA ALA A 159 -24.32 -6.31 1.55
C ALA A 159 -23.19 -7.05 0.83
N TYR A 160 -21.97 -6.91 1.33
CA TYR A 160 -20.82 -7.68 0.87
C TYR A 160 -20.90 -9.18 1.23
N LEU A 161 -21.54 -9.56 2.34
CA LEU A 161 -21.65 -10.94 2.82
C LEU A 161 -22.99 -11.64 2.45
N ARG A 162 -24.07 -10.88 2.27
CA ARG A 162 -25.46 -11.36 2.12
C ARG A 162 -26.18 -10.86 0.86
N GLY A 163 -25.56 -9.99 0.05
CA GLY A 163 -26.12 -9.47 -1.21
C GLY A 163 -26.52 -8.00 -1.14
N ASP A 164 -26.57 -7.32 -2.30
CA ASP A 164 -26.64 -5.85 -2.43
C ASP A 164 -27.81 -5.16 -1.69
N ASP A 165 -28.85 -5.90 -1.29
CA ASP A 165 -30.05 -5.38 -0.60
C ASP A 165 -29.97 -5.38 0.94
N ALA A 166 -28.86 -5.82 1.55
CA ALA A 166 -28.77 -5.92 3.00
C ALA A 166 -28.45 -4.56 3.67
N PRO A 167 -29.26 -4.07 4.63
CA PRO A 167 -29.05 -2.77 5.26
C PRO A 167 -27.76 -2.72 6.10
N CYS A 168 -27.00 -1.63 6.01
CA CYS A 168 -25.83 -1.41 6.88
C CYS A 168 -26.28 -1.11 8.30
N THR A 169 -25.92 -1.99 9.22
CA THR A 169 -26.21 -1.83 10.64
C THR A 169 -24.90 -1.86 11.41
N PRO A 170 -24.11 -0.77 11.36
CA PRO A 170 -22.72 -0.74 11.82
C PRO A 170 -22.50 -1.16 13.28
N TRP A 171 -23.58 -1.15 14.07
CA TRP A 171 -23.60 -1.50 15.49
C TRP A 171 -24.38 -2.79 15.81
N ALA A 172 -24.90 -3.48 14.80
CA ALA A 172 -25.59 -4.76 14.98
C ALA A 172 -24.60 -5.93 14.96
N PHE A 173 -24.88 -6.92 15.80
CA PHE A 173 -24.26 -8.24 15.69
C PHE A 173 -24.64 -8.86 14.32
N PRO A 174 -23.70 -9.38 13.50
CA PRO A 174 -22.30 -9.75 13.80
C PRO A 174 -21.21 -8.78 13.28
N GLU A 175 -21.57 -7.58 12.81
CA GLU A 175 -20.67 -6.72 12.03
C GLU A 175 -19.54 -6.12 12.89
N ILE A 176 -19.80 -5.81 14.17
CA ILE A 176 -18.80 -5.35 15.13
C ILE A 176 -17.70 -6.41 15.38
N ILE A 177 -18.09 -7.68 15.54
CA ILE A 177 -17.16 -8.78 15.84
C ILE A 177 -16.14 -8.97 14.70
N ILE A 178 -16.53 -8.68 13.46
CA ILE A 178 -15.65 -8.81 12.31
C ILE A 178 -14.81 -7.53 12.13
N SER A 179 -15.38 -6.37 12.43
CA SER A 179 -14.74 -5.06 12.23
C SER A 179 -13.56 -4.81 13.16
N ILE A 180 -13.64 -5.18 14.44
CA ILE A 180 -12.55 -4.94 15.40
C ILE A 180 -11.28 -5.77 15.08
N PRO A 181 -11.36 -7.10 14.86
CA PRO A 181 -10.19 -7.90 14.52
C PRO A 181 -9.58 -7.52 13.16
N THR A 182 -10.40 -7.14 12.18
CA THR A 182 -9.91 -6.73 10.86
C THR A 182 -9.17 -5.40 10.92
N LEU A 183 -9.65 -4.44 11.72
CA LEU A 183 -8.93 -3.20 12.04
C LEU A 183 -7.58 -3.48 12.69
N PHE A 184 -7.54 -4.43 13.64
CA PHE A 184 -6.28 -4.84 14.27
C PHE A 184 -5.32 -5.46 13.24
N VAL A 185 -5.82 -6.35 12.38
CA VAL A 185 -5.04 -6.95 11.29
C VAL A 185 -4.54 -5.88 10.31
N ALA A 186 -5.35 -4.86 9.97
CA ALA A 186 -4.94 -3.74 9.14
C ALA A 186 -3.79 -2.94 9.77
N ALA A 187 -3.91 -2.62 11.07
CA ALA A 187 -2.88 -1.88 11.80
C ALA A 187 -1.56 -2.67 11.86
N CYS A 188 -1.63 -3.98 12.11
CA CYS A 188 -0.46 -4.86 12.06
C CYS A 188 0.14 -4.92 10.65
N TYR A 189 -0.69 -5.00 9.61
CA TYR A 189 -0.24 -5.04 8.21
C TYR A 189 0.45 -3.74 7.78
N MET A 190 -0.11 -2.58 8.11
CA MET A 190 0.52 -1.28 7.82
C MET A 190 1.87 -1.14 8.53
N SER A 191 1.93 -1.53 9.81
CA SER A 191 3.17 -1.53 10.58
C SER A 191 4.22 -2.48 9.98
N PHE A 192 3.79 -3.69 9.59
CA PHE A 192 4.63 -4.66 8.92
C PHE A 192 5.16 -4.14 7.58
N ALA A 193 4.30 -3.53 6.75
CA ALA A 193 4.68 -2.99 5.46
C ALA A 193 5.71 -1.85 5.60
N LEU A 194 5.53 -0.94 6.56
CA LEU A 194 6.48 0.14 6.85
C LEU A 194 7.84 -0.41 7.27
N VAL A 195 7.85 -1.37 8.18
CA VAL A 195 9.08 -2.00 8.66
C VAL A 195 9.76 -2.78 7.54
N ALA A 196 9.01 -3.56 6.76
CA ALA A 196 9.54 -4.27 5.60
C ALA A 196 10.11 -3.31 4.55
N SER A 197 9.45 -2.18 4.26
CA SER A 197 9.93 -1.17 3.31
C SER A 197 11.25 -0.54 3.77
N ILE A 198 11.34 -0.17 5.05
CA ILE A 198 12.58 0.38 5.62
C ILE A 198 13.70 -0.65 5.50
N LEU A 199 13.44 -1.91 5.85
CA LEU A 199 14.50 -2.91 5.98
C LEU A 199 14.90 -3.59 4.67
N THR A 200 13.99 -3.69 3.70
CA THR A 200 14.27 -4.23 2.37
C THR A 200 15.09 -3.25 1.53
N PHE A 201 14.91 -1.93 1.74
CA PHE A 201 15.64 -0.90 0.99
C PHE A 201 16.77 -0.23 1.78
N ALA A 202 16.77 -0.27 3.11
CA ALA A 202 17.98 -0.04 3.90
C ALA A 202 18.88 -1.28 3.77
N LEU A 203 19.47 -1.43 2.58
CA LEU A 203 20.55 -2.37 2.29
C LEU A 203 21.63 -2.18 3.36
N ASN A 204 21.61 -3.10 4.32
CA ASN A 204 22.55 -3.29 5.41
C ASN A 204 22.56 -2.17 6.49
N PRO A 205 22.06 -2.41 7.72
CA PRO A 205 22.19 -1.45 8.83
C PRO A 205 23.65 -1.19 9.25
N LEU A 206 24.59 -2.02 8.78
CA LEU A 206 26.05 -1.82 8.91
C LEU A 206 26.70 -1.28 7.61
N SER A 207 25.96 -1.17 6.50
CA SER A 207 26.46 -0.49 5.31
C SER A 207 26.55 1.00 5.62
N GLN A 208 27.80 1.46 5.68
CA GLN A 208 28.13 2.87 5.73
C GLN A 208 27.89 3.57 4.38
N LYS A 209 27.39 2.87 3.34
CA LYS A 209 27.14 3.47 2.02
C LYS A 209 25.90 4.38 2.10
N PRO A 210 26.04 5.72 1.99
CA PRO A 210 24.93 6.65 2.19
C PRO A 210 23.75 6.42 1.24
N ARG A 211 24.02 5.88 0.05
CA ARG A 211 23.05 5.67 -1.05
C ARG A 211 21.92 4.70 -0.69
N ALA A 212 22.22 3.62 0.04
CA ALA A 212 21.24 2.61 0.44
C ALA A 212 20.22 3.17 1.44
N GLN A 213 20.70 3.87 2.47
CA GLN A 213 19.87 4.46 3.51
C GLN A 213 18.95 5.56 2.96
N CYS A 214 19.47 6.39 2.06
CA CYS A 214 18.70 7.45 1.42
C CYS A 214 17.60 6.90 0.51
N THR A 215 17.88 5.83 -0.24
CA THR A 215 16.89 5.13 -1.08
C THR A 215 15.74 4.56 -0.24
N GLY A 216 16.04 3.84 0.85
CA GLY A 216 14.99 3.28 1.72
C GLY A 216 14.12 4.32 2.41
N ARG A 217 14.64 5.53 2.65
CA ARG A 217 13.82 6.65 3.18
C ARG A 217 12.80 7.15 2.16
N VAL A 218 13.17 7.25 0.88
CA VAL A 218 12.23 7.66 -0.19
C VAL A 218 11.13 6.62 -0.35
N GLU A 219 11.47 5.33 -0.39
CA GLU A 219 10.47 4.25 -0.47
C GLU A 219 9.52 4.22 0.73
N ASN A 220 10.04 4.48 1.94
CA ASN A 220 9.21 4.56 3.12
C ASN A 220 8.24 5.77 3.06
N MET A 221 8.71 6.92 2.59
CA MET A 221 7.85 8.10 2.40
C MET A 221 6.79 7.85 1.33
N TRP A 222 7.14 7.15 0.26
CA TRP A 222 6.19 6.70 -0.75
C TRP A 222 5.13 5.76 -0.17
N LEU A 223 5.52 4.77 0.65
CA LEU A 223 4.57 3.88 1.33
C LEU A 223 3.67 4.63 2.31
N ILE A 224 4.18 5.63 3.03
CA ILE A 224 3.37 6.51 3.88
C ILE A 224 2.34 7.27 3.03
N ALA A 225 2.73 7.79 1.86
CA ALA A 225 1.80 8.44 0.95
C ALA A 225 0.71 7.46 0.45
N LYS A 226 1.06 6.21 0.15
CA LYS A 226 0.10 5.14 -0.20
C LYS A 226 -0.89 4.83 0.92
N ILE A 227 -0.39 4.71 2.16
CA ILE A 227 -1.24 4.45 3.34
C ILE A 227 -2.18 5.63 3.55
N ALA A 228 -1.65 6.86 3.55
CA ALA A 228 -2.43 8.07 3.77
C ALA A 228 -3.50 8.25 2.69
N SER A 229 -3.18 8.07 1.41
CA SER A 229 -4.17 8.18 0.33
C SER A 229 -5.26 7.11 0.44
N SER A 230 -4.90 5.89 0.86
CA SER A 230 -5.87 4.81 1.09
C SER A 230 -6.81 5.09 2.27
N ILE A 231 -6.30 5.67 3.36
CA ILE A 231 -7.11 6.05 4.54
C ILE A 231 -8.01 7.24 4.20
N LEU A 232 -7.49 8.23 3.46
CA LEU A 232 -8.23 9.44 3.09
C LEU A 232 -9.48 9.13 2.25
N VAL A 233 -9.52 8.04 1.48
CA VAL A 233 -10.74 7.57 0.78
C VAL A 233 -11.92 7.38 1.75
N TYR A 234 -11.66 6.96 2.99
CA TYR A 234 -12.71 6.73 3.98
C TYR A 234 -13.12 8.01 4.70
N VAL A 235 -12.19 8.95 4.87
CA VAL A 235 -12.43 10.23 5.57
C VAL A 235 -12.95 11.31 4.60
N SER A 236 -12.70 11.18 3.29
CA SER A 236 -13.07 12.14 2.24
C SER A 236 -14.57 12.44 2.15
N LYS A 237 -15.43 11.61 2.75
CA LYS A 237 -16.86 11.92 2.89
C LYS A 237 -17.14 13.09 3.83
N TYR A 238 -16.24 13.37 4.78
CA TYR A 238 -16.39 14.41 5.79
C TYR A 238 -15.51 15.64 5.56
N ILE A 239 -14.59 15.57 4.59
CA ILE A 239 -13.66 16.64 4.27
C ILE A 239 -13.79 17.03 2.80
N SER A 240 -13.51 18.28 2.46
CA SER A 240 -13.64 18.72 1.08
C SER A 240 -12.60 18.05 0.18
N THR A 241 -12.95 17.86 -1.10
CA THR A 241 -12.05 17.36 -2.13
C THR A 241 -10.74 18.15 -2.20
N ILE A 242 -10.81 19.47 -2.01
CA ILE A 242 -9.63 20.35 -1.97
C ILE A 242 -8.70 19.95 -0.83
N VAL A 243 -9.21 19.71 0.38
CA VAL A 243 -8.39 19.31 1.53
C VAL A 243 -7.75 17.95 1.27
N THR A 244 -8.53 16.97 0.78
CA THR A 244 -8.04 15.63 0.47
C THR A 244 -6.89 15.66 -0.55
N ASN A 245 -7.08 16.35 -1.67
CA ASN A 245 -6.07 16.48 -2.73
C ASN A 245 -4.86 17.30 -2.26
N SER A 246 -5.07 18.31 -1.40
CA SER A 246 -3.97 19.11 -0.82
C SER A 246 -3.08 18.27 0.09
N VAL A 247 -3.64 17.38 0.91
CA VAL A 247 -2.85 16.48 1.77
C VAL A 247 -2.03 15.53 0.92
N VAL A 248 -2.62 14.92 -0.12
CA VAL A 248 -1.87 14.02 -1.02
C VAL A 248 -0.82 14.77 -1.82
N LEU A 249 -1.12 15.97 -2.32
CA LEU A 249 -0.15 16.84 -2.99
C LEU A 249 1.06 17.11 -2.08
N LEU A 250 0.84 17.51 -0.83
CA LEU A 250 1.91 17.80 0.13
C LEU A 250 2.78 16.56 0.39
N LEU A 251 2.17 15.39 0.60
CA LEU A 251 2.91 14.14 0.78
C LEU A 251 3.75 13.80 -0.46
N MET A 252 3.20 14.00 -1.66
CA MET A 252 3.89 13.75 -2.91
C MET A 252 5.03 14.73 -3.17
N LEU A 253 4.87 16.00 -2.80
CA LEU A 253 5.95 16.99 -2.85
C LEU A 253 7.09 16.61 -1.91
N VAL A 254 6.79 16.09 -0.70
CA VAL A 254 7.82 15.58 0.22
C VAL A 254 8.55 14.38 -0.36
N VAL A 255 7.85 13.44 -0.98
CA VAL A 255 8.47 12.29 -1.67
C VAL A 255 9.37 12.78 -2.80
N MET A 256 8.87 13.67 -3.66
CA MET A 256 9.61 14.22 -4.80
C MET A 256 10.84 15.01 -4.35
N TYR A 257 10.73 15.87 -3.33
CA TYR A 257 11.85 16.62 -2.77
C TYR A 257 12.96 15.69 -2.27
N ASN A 258 12.59 14.65 -1.51
CA ASN A 258 13.57 13.68 -1.03
C ASN A 258 14.19 12.87 -2.18
N HIS A 259 13.40 12.48 -3.19
CA HIS A 259 13.89 11.79 -4.39
C HIS A 259 14.93 12.61 -5.15
N LEU A 260 14.66 13.90 -5.38
CA LEU A 260 15.57 14.82 -6.07
C LEU A 260 16.87 15.05 -5.30
N LYS A 261 16.80 15.12 -3.96
CA LYS A 261 17.96 15.37 -3.10
C LYS A 261 18.97 14.19 -3.08
N ILE A 262 18.54 12.99 -3.45
CA ILE A 262 19.24 11.73 -3.14
C ILE A 262 19.90 11.06 -4.38
N MET A 263 19.87 11.65 -5.58
CA MET A 263 20.25 10.97 -6.83
C MET A 263 21.60 10.18 -6.82
N PRO A 264 21.68 8.95 -7.39
CA PRO A 264 20.63 8.06 -7.88
C PRO A 264 20.60 6.66 -7.25
N PHE A 265 19.42 6.03 -7.37
CA PHE A 265 19.19 4.59 -7.31
C PHE A 265 20.17 3.80 -8.20
N HIS A 266 20.22 2.46 -8.05
CA HIS A 266 21.13 1.55 -8.76
C HIS A 266 21.20 1.72 -10.30
N SER A 267 20.24 2.39 -10.95
CA SER A 267 20.27 2.78 -12.36
C SER A 267 19.67 4.17 -12.59
N HIS A 268 20.33 4.98 -13.42
CA HIS A 268 19.85 6.31 -13.83
C HIS A 268 18.44 6.25 -14.44
N THR A 269 18.15 5.24 -15.27
CA THR A 269 16.87 5.11 -15.96
C THR A 269 15.72 4.88 -14.98
N ILE A 270 15.90 4.01 -13.98
CA ILE A 270 14.88 3.76 -12.95
C ILE A 270 14.64 5.02 -12.10
N ASN A 271 15.71 5.76 -11.81
CA ASN A 271 15.63 7.00 -11.06
C ASN A 271 14.81 8.08 -11.79
N VAL A 272 15.04 8.23 -13.10
CA VAL A 272 14.29 9.17 -13.95
C VAL A 272 12.82 8.77 -14.02
N ILE A 273 12.53 7.48 -14.23
CA ILE A 273 11.15 7.01 -14.33
C ILE A 273 10.40 7.21 -13.01
N ARG A 274 11.00 6.81 -11.87
CA ARG A 274 10.40 7.04 -10.54
C ARG A 274 10.17 8.52 -10.25
N GLY A 275 11.15 9.37 -10.56
CA GLY A 275 10.99 10.81 -10.41
C GLY A 275 9.87 11.37 -11.28
N GLY A 276 9.76 10.89 -12.52
CA GLY A 276 8.69 11.25 -13.45
C GLY A 276 7.32 10.82 -12.93
N ILE A 277 7.19 9.62 -12.37
CA ILE A 277 5.96 9.13 -11.73
C ILE A 277 5.54 10.05 -10.58
N TYR A 278 6.46 10.37 -9.67
CA TYR A 278 6.15 11.25 -8.55
C TYR A 278 5.66 12.61 -9.05
N ALA A 279 6.33 13.17 -10.05
CA ALA A 279 5.93 14.43 -10.68
C ALA A 279 4.55 14.35 -11.34
N VAL A 280 4.25 13.28 -12.09
CA VAL A 280 2.93 13.09 -12.73
C VAL A 280 1.82 13.09 -11.68
N ILE A 281 1.99 12.34 -10.60
CA ILE A 281 1.01 12.29 -9.52
C ILE A 281 0.85 13.67 -8.85
N THR A 282 1.96 14.36 -8.55
CA THR A 282 1.93 15.73 -8.02
C THR A 282 1.13 16.67 -8.93
N TRP A 283 1.34 16.60 -10.25
CA TRP A 283 0.60 17.43 -11.21
C TRP A 283 -0.88 17.05 -11.33
N MET A 284 -1.21 15.75 -11.21
CA MET A 284 -2.60 15.29 -11.17
C MET A 284 -3.34 15.86 -9.95
N GLU A 285 -2.72 15.85 -8.77
CA GLU A 285 -3.32 16.43 -7.55
C GLU A 285 -3.47 17.94 -7.67
N PHE A 286 -2.43 18.62 -8.15
CA PHE A 286 -2.47 20.07 -8.37
C PHE A 286 -3.59 20.48 -9.34
N GLY A 287 -3.71 19.77 -10.47
CA GLY A 287 -4.79 19.96 -11.43
C GLY A 287 -6.17 19.73 -10.81
N SER A 288 -6.30 18.70 -9.98
CA SER A 288 -7.55 18.39 -9.26
C SER A 288 -7.93 19.50 -8.29
N ILE A 289 -6.97 20.08 -7.56
CA ILE A 289 -7.20 21.22 -6.66
C ILE A 289 -7.67 22.45 -7.44
N ILE A 290 -7.02 22.78 -8.56
CA ILE A 290 -7.43 23.91 -9.40
C ILE A 290 -8.85 23.70 -9.91
N PHE A 291 -9.14 22.52 -10.46
CA PHE A 291 -10.45 22.20 -11.00
C PHE A 291 -11.54 22.29 -9.93
N SER A 292 -11.33 21.70 -8.75
CA SER A 292 -12.26 21.81 -7.63
C SER A 292 -12.44 23.26 -7.15
N SER A 293 -11.39 24.06 -7.15
CA SER A 293 -11.46 25.48 -6.77
C SER A 293 -12.29 26.29 -7.78
N VAL A 294 -12.13 26.03 -9.08
CA VAL A 294 -12.92 26.64 -10.14
C VAL A 294 -14.39 26.26 -10.01
N GLN A 295 -14.70 24.98 -9.76
CA GLN A 295 -16.09 24.53 -9.55
C GLN A 295 -16.77 25.27 -8.40
N ILE A 296 -16.09 25.40 -7.26
CA ILE A 296 -16.60 26.17 -6.12
C ILE A 296 -16.81 27.64 -6.49
N ALA A 297 -15.85 28.26 -7.18
CA ALA A 297 -15.97 29.66 -7.63
C ALA A 297 -17.13 29.88 -8.62
N MET A 298 -17.45 28.87 -9.43
CA MET A 298 -18.58 28.87 -10.37
C MET A 298 -19.93 28.57 -9.70
N GLY A 299 -19.98 28.38 -8.37
CA GLY A 299 -21.20 28.01 -7.64
C GLY A 299 -21.67 26.58 -7.93
N VAL A 300 -20.84 25.77 -8.58
CA VAL A 300 -21.10 24.33 -8.75
C VAL A 300 -20.67 23.68 -7.46
N THR A 301 -21.62 23.27 -6.62
CA THR A 301 -21.32 22.45 -5.44
C THR A 301 -20.60 21.19 -5.94
N PRO A 302 -19.33 20.96 -5.53
CA PRO A 302 -18.63 19.74 -5.91
C PRO A 302 -19.50 18.59 -5.42
N ALA A 303 -19.79 17.64 -6.32
CA ALA A 303 -20.66 16.52 -6.01
C ALA A 303 -20.17 15.87 -4.72
N GLN A 304 -20.90 16.10 -3.63
CA GLN A 304 -20.74 15.27 -2.46
C GLN A 304 -21.04 13.86 -2.97
N VAL A 305 -20.06 12.98 -2.82
CA VAL A 305 -20.28 11.55 -3.05
C VAL A 305 -21.27 11.15 -1.95
N THR A 306 -22.56 11.30 -2.23
CA THR A 306 -23.61 10.44 -1.68
C THR A 306 -23.21 9.04 -2.12
#